data_AF-A0A9R0QKB4-F1
#
_entry.id   AF-A0A9R0QKB4-F1
#
_cell.length_a   1.000
_cell.length_b   1.000
_cell.length_c   1.000
_cell.angle_alpha   90.00
_cell.angle_beta   90.00
_cell.angle_gamma   90.00
#
_symmetry.space_group_name_H-M   'P 1'
#
loop_
_entity.id
_entity.type
_entity.pdbx_description
1 polymer ?
#
loop_
_entity_poly.entity_id
_entity_poly.type
_entity_poly.pdbx_seq_one_letter_code
_entity_poly.pdbx_strand_id
1 'polypeptide(L)'
;MPGPSETFKLVRNKNMMRIKAPNGSFVQANKDGSLTANFGESTTWGDDDPSVFAVTIVKGLPSLFDGIPNKDLLDSTRVQFKSMAQKGFLAAENGGGGALVVNRPSASDWETFKLWRIDENTFNFKVFSNQFVTVAGVNVVATASMPGQSETFQLVRNDADNAFTWAERHNIGMIIDLHAAPGAQNPWEHGGSRDGSQTWGDSNIVETVQVIDFLAARYARRSGLLAVELMNEPFADGVSLDSLKRYYQQGYNAVRKHSPTAYVIMCNRIAGDSNELVDFASPFSRTVLDGHPYLVFEPKLDKSNVQQNIDFVNKEIAGDLSAMTRPDGPLTFVGEWVAEWKVKGASKEDFQRCANAQMAVYRKATFGWAYWSYKHVSNHWSMEWMINNGYISLKNA
;
A
#
# COMPACT_ATOMS: atom_id res chain seq x y z
N MET A 1 -20.99 2.29 23.49
CA MET A 1 -20.81 1.62 22.18
C MET A 1 -20.77 2.71 21.14
N PRO A 2 -19.73 2.79 20.29
CA PRO A 2 -19.66 3.83 19.26
C PRO A 2 -20.83 3.69 18.28
N GLY A 3 -21.38 4.81 17.85
CA GLY A 3 -22.52 4.90 16.94
C GLY A 3 -22.15 4.70 15.47
N PRO A 4 -23.15 4.65 14.56
CA PRO A 4 -22.94 4.47 13.12
C PRO A 4 -22.03 5.52 12.47
N SER A 5 -21.94 6.72 13.03
CA SER A 5 -21.05 7.81 12.58
C SER A 5 -19.60 7.68 13.06
N GLU A 6 -19.37 6.80 14.03
CA GLU A 6 -18.07 6.54 14.68
C GLU A 6 -17.50 5.17 14.26
N THR A 7 -18.19 4.49 13.34
CA THR A 7 -17.79 3.21 12.78
C THR A 7 -17.22 3.43 11.38
N PHE A 8 -15.91 3.21 11.19
CA PHE A 8 -15.30 3.21 9.86
C PHE A 8 -15.30 1.78 9.33
N LYS A 9 -15.75 1.59 8.09
CA LYS A 9 -15.45 0.36 7.35
C LYS A 9 -14.02 0.47 6.84
N LEU A 10 -13.20 -0.53 7.15
CA LEU A 10 -12.00 -0.83 6.37
C LEU A 10 -12.48 -1.23 4.95
N VAL A 11 -12.57 -0.27 4.05
CA VAL A 11 -12.84 -0.53 2.63
C VAL A 11 -11.54 -1.09 2.05
N ARG A 12 -11.42 -2.41 2.06
CA ARG A 12 -10.42 -3.08 1.21
C ARG A 12 -10.70 -2.66 -0.23
N ASN A 13 -9.78 -1.91 -0.83
CA ASN A 13 -9.99 -1.27 -2.12
C ASN A 13 -9.83 -2.24 -3.31
N LYS A 14 -10.54 -3.37 -3.29
CA LYS A 14 -10.53 -4.34 -4.41
C LYS A 14 -11.43 -3.94 -5.58
N ASN A 15 -12.25 -2.92 -5.38
CA ASN A 15 -13.37 -2.61 -6.25
C ASN A 15 -13.24 -1.25 -6.94
N MET A 16 -12.19 -0.47 -6.70
CA MET A 16 -11.96 0.74 -7.48
C MET A 16 -11.35 0.37 -8.83
N MET A 17 -12.03 0.78 -9.88
CA MET A 17 -11.63 0.49 -11.26
C MET A 17 -11.65 1.75 -12.10
N ARG A 18 -10.79 1.76 -13.11
CA ARG A 18 -10.94 2.60 -14.30
C ARG A 18 -11.39 1.75 -15.46
N ILE A 19 -12.09 2.38 -16.39
CA ILE A 19 -12.50 1.78 -17.65
C ILE A 19 -11.64 2.41 -18.74
N LYS A 20 -10.67 1.65 -19.29
CA LYS A 20 -9.87 2.10 -20.43
C LYS A 20 -10.65 1.82 -21.71
N ALA A 21 -10.89 2.87 -22.49
CA ALA A 21 -11.58 2.81 -23.76
C ALA A 21 -10.67 2.32 -24.89
N PRO A 22 -11.23 1.80 -25.99
CA PRO A 22 -10.46 1.32 -27.14
C PRO A 22 -9.67 2.42 -27.87
N ASN A 23 -9.99 3.69 -27.64
CA ASN A 23 -9.19 4.83 -28.13
C ASN A 23 -7.95 5.13 -27.25
N GLY A 24 -7.70 4.32 -26.21
CA GLY A 24 -6.53 4.42 -25.33
C GLY A 24 -6.72 5.32 -24.10
N SER A 25 -7.75 6.16 -24.06
CA SER A 25 -8.07 7.03 -22.93
C SER A 25 -8.89 6.31 -21.86
N PHE A 26 -8.91 6.85 -20.64
CA PHE A 26 -9.87 6.42 -19.63
C PHE A 26 -11.23 7.12 -19.81
N VAL A 27 -12.27 6.40 -19.43
CA VAL A 27 -13.63 6.93 -19.30
C VAL A 27 -13.69 7.82 -18.05
N GLN A 28 -14.30 9.00 -18.16
CA GLN A 28 -14.50 9.96 -17.07
C GLN A 28 -15.96 10.39 -16.93
N ALA A 29 -16.37 10.64 -15.68
CA ALA A 29 -17.64 11.23 -15.30
C ALA A 29 -17.48 12.75 -15.14
N ASN A 30 -18.09 13.50 -16.07
CA ASN A 30 -18.06 14.96 -16.05
C ASN A 30 -19.03 15.53 -15.02
N LYS A 31 -18.83 16.80 -14.63
CA LYS A 31 -19.65 17.49 -13.62
C LYS A 31 -21.12 17.65 -14.03
N ASP A 32 -21.40 17.64 -15.34
CA ASP A 32 -22.75 17.69 -15.89
C ASP A 32 -23.42 16.30 -15.96
N GLY A 33 -22.75 15.26 -15.48
CA GLY A 33 -23.23 13.87 -15.49
C GLY A 33 -23.01 13.16 -16.83
N SER A 34 -22.41 13.81 -17.84
CA SER A 34 -22.03 13.14 -19.08
C SER A 34 -20.81 12.23 -18.89
N LEU A 35 -20.68 11.23 -19.76
CA LEU A 35 -19.56 10.29 -19.75
C LEU A 35 -18.75 10.37 -21.05
N THR A 36 -17.45 10.62 -20.93
CA THR A 36 -16.55 10.73 -22.09
C THR A 36 -15.29 9.86 -21.93
N ALA A 37 -14.74 9.39 -23.05
CA ALA A 37 -13.54 8.57 -23.15
C ALA A 37 -12.36 9.39 -23.69
N ASN A 38 -11.94 10.41 -22.95
CA ASN A 38 -10.86 11.31 -23.34
C ASN A 38 -9.94 11.70 -22.16
N PHE A 39 -10.06 11.01 -21.02
CA PHE A 39 -9.20 11.26 -19.89
C PHE A 39 -7.83 10.61 -20.11
N GLY A 40 -6.77 11.37 -19.88
CA GLY A 40 -5.40 10.91 -20.03
C GLY A 40 -4.97 9.93 -18.93
N GLU A 41 -3.68 9.62 -18.87
CA GLU A 41 -3.14 8.84 -17.76
C GLU A 41 -3.12 9.68 -16.48
N SER A 42 -3.74 9.18 -15.41
CA SER A 42 -3.69 9.76 -14.06
C SER A 42 -3.02 8.76 -13.11
N THR A 43 -2.25 9.27 -12.17
CA THR A 43 -1.52 8.46 -11.18
C THR A 43 -2.23 8.36 -9.83
N THR A 44 -3.31 9.13 -9.61
CA THR A 44 -4.08 9.12 -8.37
C THR A 44 -5.31 8.23 -8.48
N TRP A 45 -5.80 7.66 -7.38
CA TRP A 45 -7.03 6.86 -7.33
C TRP A 45 -8.04 7.47 -6.35
N GLY A 46 -7.96 8.79 -6.18
CA GLY A 46 -8.68 9.54 -5.17
C GLY A 46 -10.19 9.59 -5.41
N ASP A 47 -10.89 9.99 -4.35
CA ASP A 47 -12.35 10.17 -4.36
C ASP A 47 -12.81 11.32 -5.27
N ASP A 48 -11.89 12.17 -5.71
CA ASP A 48 -12.08 13.33 -6.57
C ASP A 48 -11.67 13.08 -8.03
N ASP A 49 -11.06 11.93 -8.35
CA ASP A 49 -10.64 11.61 -9.72
C ASP A 49 -11.88 11.21 -10.57
N PRO A 50 -12.17 11.93 -11.66
CA PRO A 50 -13.37 11.71 -12.47
C PRO A 50 -13.35 10.40 -13.26
N SER A 51 -12.18 9.75 -13.38
CA SER A 51 -12.02 8.46 -14.07
C SER A 51 -12.20 7.24 -13.18
N VAL A 52 -12.37 7.43 -11.87
CA VAL A 52 -12.36 6.34 -10.90
C VAL A 52 -13.78 5.96 -10.49
N PHE A 53 -14.07 4.65 -10.54
CA PHE A 53 -15.37 4.08 -10.22
C PHE A 53 -15.25 3.01 -9.14
N ALA A 54 -16.08 3.09 -8.10
CA ALA A 54 -16.31 1.96 -7.20
C ALA A 54 -17.26 0.95 -7.88
N VAL A 55 -16.81 -0.30 -7.99
CA VAL A 55 -17.51 -1.36 -8.69
C VAL A 55 -18.18 -2.32 -7.71
N THR A 56 -19.48 -2.54 -7.90
CA THR A 56 -20.22 -3.56 -7.15
C THR A 56 -20.50 -4.75 -8.04
N ILE A 57 -20.11 -5.95 -7.60
CA ILE A 57 -20.42 -7.21 -8.28
C ILE A 57 -21.72 -7.75 -7.67
N VAL A 58 -22.78 -7.77 -8.48
CA VAL A 58 -24.16 -8.00 -8.01
C VAL A 58 -24.43 -9.48 -7.72
N LYS A 59 -23.66 -10.40 -8.31
CA LYS A 59 -23.76 -11.84 -8.02
C LYS A 59 -22.44 -12.56 -8.34
N GLY A 60 -21.85 -13.24 -7.35
CA GLY A 60 -20.69 -14.11 -7.54
C GLY A 60 -21.07 -15.50 -8.06
N LEU A 61 -20.21 -16.10 -8.89
CA LEU A 61 -20.37 -17.49 -9.34
C LEU A 61 -19.90 -18.48 -8.26
N PRO A 62 -20.40 -19.73 -8.26
CA PRO A 62 -19.96 -20.78 -7.33
C PRO A 62 -18.47 -21.13 -7.50
N SER A 63 -17.87 -21.72 -6.45
CA SER A 63 -16.41 -21.96 -6.24
C SER A 63 -15.67 -22.81 -7.28
N LEU A 64 -16.34 -23.23 -8.37
CA LEU A 64 -15.75 -24.05 -9.44
C LEU A 64 -14.67 -23.30 -10.24
N PHE A 65 -14.60 -21.97 -10.15
CA PHE A 65 -13.72 -21.10 -10.96
C PHE A 65 -12.57 -20.46 -10.17
N ASP A 66 -12.22 -21.00 -9.01
CA ASP A 66 -11.26 -20.39 -8.10
C ASP A 66 -9.84 -20.20 -8.66
N GLY A 67 -9.47 -20.96 -9.70
CA GLY A 67 -8.19 -20.87 -10.38
C GLY A 67 -8.11 -19.83 -11.52
N ILE A 68 -9.18 -19.12 -11.84
CA ILE A 68 -9.19 -18.14 -12.94
C ILE A 68 -8.75 -16.75 -12.42
N PRO A 69 -7.76 -16.08 -13.04
CA PRO A 69 -7.42 -14.69 -12.71
C PRO A 69 -8.64 -13.76 -12.87
N ASN A 70 -8.82 -12.78 -11.97
CA ASN A 70 -10.03 -11.94 -11.94
C ASN A 70 -11.35 -12.74 -11.98
N LYS A 71 -11.45 -13.85 -11.24
CA LYS A 71 -12.63 -14.75 -11.19
C LYS A 71 -13.94 -14.08 -10.75
N ASP A 72 -13.85 -12.90 -10.17
CA ASP A 72 -14.99 -12.10 -9.78
C ASP A 72 -15.58 -11.31 -10.98
N LEU A 73 -14.85 -11.22 -12.11
CA LEU A 73 -15.27 -10.61 -13.39
C LEU A 73 -15.34 -11.65 -14.53
N LEU A 74 -15.98 -12.78 -14.30
CA LEU A 74 -16.20 -13.78 -15.36
C LEU A 74 -17.28 -13.34 -16.36
N ASP A 75 -17.43 -14.12 -17.43
CA ASP A 75 -18.45 -13.86 -18.43
C ASP A 75 -19.86 -13.85 -17.80
N SER A 76 -20.68 -12.92 -18.26
CA SER A 76 -22.02 -12.64 -17.74
C SER A 76 -22.09 -12.14 -16.30
N THR A 77 -20.95 -11.86 -15.64
CA THR A 77 -20.95 -11.16 -14.34
C THR A 77 -21.70 -9.84 -14.45
N ARG A 78 -22.57 -9.57 -13.47
CA ARG A 78 -23.31 -8.30 -13.37
C ARG A 78 -22.53 -7.32 -12.49
N VAL A 79 -22.21 -6.16 -13.03
CA VAL A 79 -21.47 -5.10 -12.36
C VAL A 79 -22.24 -3.79 -12.37
N GLN A 80 -22.02 -2.98 -11.34
CA GLN A 80 -22.51 -1.60 -11.23
C GLN A 80 -21.32 -0.69 -10.96
N PHE A 81 -21.25 0.45 -11.64
CA PHE A 81 -20.17 1.43 -11.49
C PHE A 81 -20.69 2.69 -10.82
N LYS A 82 -20.13 3.05 -9.67
CA LYS A 82 -20.40 4.32 -9.00
C LYS A 82 -19.20 5.26 -9.17
N SER A 83 -19.41 6.42 -9.78
CA SER A 83 -18.35 7.42 -9.89
C SER A 83 -17.93 7.91 -8.52
N MET A 84 -16.64 8.04 -8.32
CA MET A 84 -16.10 8.56 -7.07
C MET A 84 -16.18 10.08 -7.03
N ALA A 85 -15.81 10.78 -8.11
CA ALA A 85 -15.92 12.23 -8.17
C ALA A 85 -17.37 12.73 -8.11
N GLN A 86 -18.28 12.12 -8.86
CA GLN A 86 -19.67 12.60 -8.98
C GLN A 86 -20.65 11.91 -8.02
N LYS A 87 -20.21 10.83 -7.35
CA LYS A 87 -21.02 10.00 -6.42
C LYS A 87 -22.30 9.38 -7.02
N GLY A 88 -22.55 9.53 -8.31
CA GLY A 88 -23.65 8.89 -9.05
C GLY A 88 -23.26 7.54 -9.66
N PHE A 89 -24.26 6.71 -9.94
CA PHE A 89 -24.10 5.47 -10.70
C PHE A 89 -24.16 5.71 -12.19
N LEU A 90 -23.31 4.98 -12.91
CA LEU A 90 -23.33 4.87 -14.36
C LEU A 90 -24.64 4.22 -14.79
N ALA A 91 -25.34 4.81 -15.74
CA ALA A 91 -26.60 4.32 -16.28
C ALA A 91 -26.61 4.40 -17.80
N ALA A 92 -27.19 3.39 -18.45
CA ALA A 92 -27.56 3.47 -19.85
C ALA A 92 -28.94 4.13 -19.97
N GLU A 93 -29.01 5.31 -20.57
CA GLU A 93 -30.30 5.99 -20.75
C GLU A 93 -31.25 5.12 -21.60
N ASN A 94 -32.52 5.11 -21.21
CA ASN A 94 -33.57 4.23 -21.75
C ASN A 94 -33.27 2.72 -21.64
N GLY A 95 -32.33 2.32 -20.76
CA GLY A 95 -31.85 0.95 -20.65
C GLY A 95 -30.95 0.50 -21.82
N GLY A 96 -30.70 1.38 -22.79
CA GLY A 96 -29.97 1.13 -24.04
C GLY A 96 -30.54 1.95 -25.20
N GLY A 97 -29.69 2.25 -26.18
CA GLY A 97 -30.06 3.02 -27.38
C GLY A 97 -29.72 4.49 -27.28
N GLY A 98 -29.07 4.92 -26.20
CA GLY A 98 -28.70 6.30 -25.95
C GLY A 98 -27.34 6.45 -25.26
N ALA A 99 -27.14 7.61 -24.63
CA ALA A 99 -25.91 7.93 -23.91
C ALA A 99 -25.75 7.12 -22.62
N LEU A 100 -24.50 6.94 -22.20
CA LEU A 100 -24.20 6.59 -20.82
C LEU A 100 -24.01 7.86 -20.00
N VAL A 101 -24.57 7.89 -18.80
CA VAL A 101 -24.54 9.03 -17.90
C VAL A 101 -24.23 8.60 -16.47
N VAL A 102 -23.81 9.54 -15.63
CA VAL A 102 -23.49 9.34 -14.22
C VAL A 102 -24.31 10.33 -13.39
N ASN A 103 -25.55 9.98 -13.10
CA ASN A 103 -26.48 10.88 -12.39
C ASN A 103 -27.49 10.15 -11.49
N ARG A 104 -27.36 8.82 -11.34
CA ARG A 104 -28.32 8.02 -10.56
C ARG A 104 -27.84 7.88 -9.12
N PRO A 105 -28.68 8.18 -8.10
CA PRO A 105 -28.25 8.09 -6.70
C PRO A 105 -28.15 6.64 -6.19
N SER A 106 -28.80 5.71 -6.88
CA SER A 106 -28.89 4.29 -6.54
C SER A 106 -28.89 3.45 -7.82
N ALA A 107 -28.39 2.22 -7.74
CA ALA A 107 -28.38 1.30 -8.87
C ALA A 107 -29.54 0.31 -8.85
N SER A 108 -30.13 0.13 -10.02
CA SER A 108 -31.14 -0.88 -10.35
C SER A 108 -30.76 -1.49 -11.71
N ASP A 109 -31.74 -1.75 -12.57
CA ASP A 109 -31.54 -2.45 -13.84
C ASP A 109 -30.76 -1.65 -14.88
N TRP A 110 -30.97 -0.33 -15.01
CA TRP A 110 -30.30 0.49 -16.03
C TRP A 110 -28.85 0.83 -15.66
N GLU A 111 -28.53 0.72 -14.39
CA GLU A 111 -27.18 0.92 -13.84
C GLU A 111 -26.38 -0.38 -13.76
N THR A 112 -26.98 -1.51 -14.17
CA THR A 112 -26.37 -2.83 -14.11
C THR A 112 -25.93 -3.30 -15.49
N PHE A 113 -24.63 -3.56 -15.63
CA PHE A 113 -24.00 -3.99 -16.87
C PHE A 113 -23.60 -5.46 -16.76
N LYS A 114 -23.78 -6.22 -17.84
CA LYS A 114 -23.25 -7.58 -17.95
C LYS A 114 -21.90 -7.53 -18.65
N LEU A 115 -20.91 -8.21 -18.08
CA LEU A 115 -19.60 -8.37 -18.70
C LEU A 115 -19.67 -9.45 -19.77
N TRP A 116 -19.10 -9.14 -20.94
CA TRP A 116 -18.71 -10.15 -21.92
C TRP A 116 -17.19 -10.23 -21.95
N ARG A 117 -16.65 -11.32 -21.39
CA ARG A 117 -15.22 -11.45 -21.13
C ARG A 117 -14.49 -11.89 -22.39
N ILE A 118 -13.50 -11.09 -22.80
CA ILE A 118 -12.59 -11.41 -23.91
C ILE A 118 -11.34 -12.08 -23.34
N ASP A 119 -10.70 -11.46 -22.34
CA ASP A 119 -9.52 -11.98 -21.64
C ASP A 119 -9.52 -11.62 -20.15
N GLU A 120 -8.36 -11.62 -19.49
CA GLU A 120 -8.23 -11.27 -18.06
C GLU A 120 -8.76 -9.89 -17.68
N ASN A 121 -8.54 -8.90 -18.54
CA ASN A 121 -8.81 -7.49 -18.25
C ASN A 121 -9.68 -6.84 -19.32
N THR A 122 -9.93 -7.50 -20.45
CA THR A 122 -10.66 -6.96 -21.60
C THR A 122 -12.08 -7.50 -21.67
N PHE A 123 -13.05 -6.59 -21.83
CA PHE A 123 -14.47 -6.88 -21.80
C PHE A 123 -15.25 -6.04 -22.81
N ASN A 124 -16.39 -6.57 -23.25
CA ASN A 124 -17.51 -5.76 -23.73
C ASN A 124 -18.52 -5.58 -22.59
N PHE A 125 -19.23 -4.45 -22.57
CA PHE A 125 -20.31 -4.21 -21.60
C PHE A 125 -21.66 -4.27 -22.30
N LYS A 126 -22.56 -5.10 -21.78
CA LYS A 126 -23.93 -5.23 -22.29
C LYS A 126 -24.93 -4.60 -21.34
N VAL A 127 -25.76 -3.70 -21.85
CA VAL A 127 -26.78 -2.96 -21.07
C VAL A 127 -28.10 -3.72 -20.97
N PHE A 128 -29.07 -3.17 -20.25
CA PHE A 128 -30.38 -3.77 -20.01
C PHE A 128 -31.09 -4.21 -21.30
N SER A 129 -31.14 -3.34 -22.32
CA SER A 129 -31.74 -3.61 -23.64
C SER A 129 -30.86 -4.46 -24.57
N ASN A 130 -29.87 -5.17 -24.02
CA ASN A 130 -28.96 -6.06 -24.73
C ASN A 130 -28.04 -5.42 -25.79
N GLN A 131 -27.94 -4.09 -25.83
CA GLN A 131 -26.96 -3.37 -26.64
C GLN A 131 -25.59 -3.33 -25.96
N PHE A 132 -24.53 -3.11 -26.74
CA PHE A 132 -23.17 -2.93 -26.29
C PHE A 132 -22.83 -1.46 -26.11
N VAL A 133 -22.06 -1.20 -25.06
CA VAL A 133 -21.41 0.09 -24.86
C VAL A 133 -20.35 0.29 -25.93
N THR A 134 -20.30 1.47 -26.54
CA THR A 134 -19.40 1.85 -27.63
C THR A 134 -18.89 3.27 -27.44
N VAL A 135 -17.70 3.54 -27.98
CA VAL A 135 -17.14 4.89 -28.05
C VAL A 135 -17.41 5.50 -29.43
N ALA A 136 -18.23 6.56 -29.45
CA ALA A 136 -18.54 7.36 -30.63
C ALA A 136 -17.79 8.71 -30.55
N GLY A 137 -16.61 8.77 -31.19
CA GLY A 137 -15.68 9.88 -31.03
C GLY A 137 -15.06 9.87 -29.63
N VAL A 138 -15.58 10.70 -28.73
CA VAL A 138 -15.26 10.67 -27.29
C VAL A 138 -16.46 10.32 -26.42
N ASN A 139 -17.67 10.25 -26.99
CA ASN A 139 -18.88 9.99 -26.22
C ASN A 139 -19.02 8.48 -25.98
N VAL A 140 -19.46 8.11 -24.78
CA VAL A 140 -19.75 6.72 -24.45
C VAL A 140 -21.27 6.50 -24.54
N VAL A 141 -21.69 5.61 -25.43
CA VAL A 141 -23.12 5.35 -25.73
C VAL A 141 -23.39 3.85 -25.74
N ALA A 142 -24.65 3.42 -25.63
CA ALA A 142 -25.05 2.01 -25.61
C ALA A 142 -25.93 1.67 -26.81
N THR A 143 -25.42 1.84 -28.03
CA THR A 143 -26.21 1.73 -29.26
C THR A 143 -25.88 0.49 -30.11
N ALA A 144 -24.72 -0.12 -29.91
CA ALA A 144 -24.23 -1.19 -30.77
C ALA A 144 -24.99 -2.51 -30.53
N SER A 145 -25.37 -3.20 -31.61
CA SER A 145 -26.04 -4.51 -31.53
C SER A 145 -25.06 -5.70 -31.49
N MET A 146 -23.82 -5.49 -31.91
CA MET A 146 -22.72 -6.45 -31.88
C MET A 146 -21.44 -5.77 -31.39
N PRO A 147 -20.58 -6.46 -30.62
CA PRO A 147 -19.30 -5.90 -30.20
C PRO A 147 -18.26 -5.98 -31.33
N GLY A 148 -17.41 -4.95 -31.40
CA GLY A 148 -16.21 -4.89 -32.20
C GLY A 148 -15.11 -4.09 -31.48
N GLN A 149 -14.23 -3.44 -32.24
CA GLN A 149 -13.10 -2.70 -31.66
C GLN A 149 -13.57 -1.56 -30.75
N SER A 150 -14.59 -0.79 -31.16
CA SER A 150 -15.09 0.38 -30.41
C SER A 150 -15.87 0.01 -29.15
N GLU A 151 -16.27 -1.26 -28.99
CA GLU A 151 -17.01 -1.79 -27.85
C GLU A 151 -16.10 -2.54 -26.87
N THR A 152 -14.79 -2.56 -27.11
CA THR A 152 -13.82 -3.35 -26.35
C THR A 152 -13.08 -2.48 -25.33
N PHE A 153 -13.34 -2.70 -24.05
CA PHE A 153 -12.81 -1.90 -22.94
C PHE A 153 -11.92 -2.74 -22.03
N GLN A 154 -10.97 -2.11 -21.35
CA GLN A 154 -10.20 -2.76 -20.29
C GLN A 154 -10.65 -2.27 -18.92
N LEU A 155 -10.90 -3.20 -17.99
CA LEU A 155 -11.07 -2.87 -16.58
C LEU A 155 -9.71 -2.88 -15.89
N VAL A 156 -9.29 -1.71 -15.41
CA VAL A 156 -8.02 -1.54 -14.70
C VAL A 156 -8.35 -1.40 -13.21
N ARG A 157 -7.78 -2.25 -12.36
CA ARG A 157 -7.99 -2.21 -10.89
C ARG A 157 -6.96 -1.36 -10.17
N ASN A 158 -7.37 -0.75 -9.07
CA ASN A 158 -6.47 -0.18 -8.08
C ASN A 158 -5.87 -1.27 -7.18
N ASP A 159 -5.11 -2.18 -7.77
CA ASP A 159 -4.49 -3.25 -7.00
C ASP A 159 -3.09 -2.83 -6.55
N ALA A 160 -2.76 -3.11 -5.28
CA ALA A 160 -1.37 -3.08 -4.80
C ALA A 160 -0.43 -3.94 -5.68
N ASP A 161 -0.98 -4.88 -6.45
CA ASP A 161 -0.29 -5.65 -7.48
C ASP A 161 0.34 -4.77 -8.58
N ASN A 162 -0.17 -3.56 -8.83
CA ASN A 162 0.45 -2.62 -9.75
C ASN A 162 1.82 -2.17 -9.24
N ALA A 163 1.99 -2.00 -7.93
CA ALA A 163 3.28 -1.65 -7.34
C ALA A 163 4.32 -2.74 -7.60
N PHE A 164 3.96 -4.02 -7.44
CA PHE A 164 4.81 -5.15 -7.81
C PHE A 164 5.14 -5.14 -9.31
N THR A 165 4.15 -4.86 -10.16
CA THR A 165 4.34 -4.81 -11.62
C THR A 165 5.28 -3.68 -12.04
N TRP A 166 5.15 -2.49 -11.46
CA TRP A 166 6.05 -1.38 -11.71
C TRP A 166 7.45 -1.67 -11.16
N ALA A 167 7.54 -2.20 -9.94
CA ALA A 167 8.80 -2.52 -9.30
C ALA A 167 9.61 -3.54 -10.12
N GLU A 168 8.98 -4.62 -10.57
CA GLU A 168 9.63 -5.63 -11.43
C GLU A 168 10.12 -5.05 -12.76
N ARG A 169 9.34 -4.16 -13.40
CA ARG A 169 9.76 -3.46 -14.64
C ARG A 169 10.97 -2.56 -14.44
N HIS A 170 11.17 -2.07 -13.23
CA HIS A 170 12.27 -1.19 -12.86
C HIS A 170 13.37 -1.89 -12.04
N ASN A 171 13.32 -3.22 -11.91
CA ASN A 171 14.25 -4.02 -11.12
C ASN A 171 14.36 -3.56 -9.66
N ILE A 172 13.22 -3.22 -9.06
CA ILE A 172 13.07 -2.85 -7.66
C ILE A 172 12.47 -4.04 -6.90
N GLY A 173 13.10 -4.42 -5.79
CA GLY A 173 12.54 -5.39 -4.85
C GLY A 173 11.52 -4.74 -3.92
N MET A 174 10.45 -5.46 -3.61
CA MET A 174 9.36 -5.01 -2.75
C MET A 174 9.43 -5.65 -1.37
N ILE A 175 9.38 -4.80 -0.34
CA ILE A 175 9.11 -5.19 1.04
C ILE A 175 7.61 -4.94 1.28
N ILE A 176 6.91 -5.95 1.78
CA ILE A 176 5.53 -5.79 2.24
C ILE A 176 5.56 -5.62 3.75
N ASP A 177 5.14 -4.48 4.25
CA ASP A 177 5.06 -4.19 5.68
C ASP A 177 3.60 -4.19 6.18
N LEU A 178 3.35 -4.94 7.27
CA LEU A 178 2.11 -4.88 8.01
C LEU A 178 2.15 -3.69 8.98
N HIS A 179 1.78 -2.53 8.46
CA HIS A 179 1.90 -1.26 9.18
C HIS A 179 0.89 -1.08 10.34
N ALA A 180 -0.25 -1.77 10.29
CA ALA A 180 -1.32 -1.67 11.28
C ALA A 180 -1.95 -3.03 11.56
N ALA A 181 -1.93 -3.46 12.83
CA ALA A 181 -2.47 -4.74 13.28
C ALA A 181 -3.80 -4.58 14.05
N PRO A 182 -4.71 -5.57 13.99
CA PRO A 182 -5.92 -5.58 14.81
C PRO A 182 -5.61 -5.43 16.30
N GLY A 183 -6.27 -4.49 16.98
CA GLY A 183 -6.00 -4.18 18.39
C GLY A 183 -4.92 -3.11 18.60
N ALA A 184 -4.26 -2.62 17.54
CA ALA A 184 -3.20 -1.62 17.57
C ALA A 184 -1.95 -2.04 18.37
N GLN A 185 -0.85 -2.26 17.66
CA GLN A 185 0.44 -2.63 18.22
C GLN A 185 1.18 -1.47 18.89
N ASN A 186 0.72 -0.25 18.62
CA ASN A 186 1.22 1.00 19.19
C ASN A 186 0.06 2.03 19.29
N PRO A 187 0.21 3.10 20.09
CA PRO A 187 -0.88 4.05 20.33
C PRO A 187 -0.99 5.15 19.26
N TRP A 188 -0.24 5.06 18.16
CA TRP A 188 -0.11 6.16 17.21
C TRP A 188 -1.01 5.97 15.99
N GLU A 189 -1.31 7.08 15.31
CA GLU A 189 -2.24 7.15 14.19
C GLU A 189 -1.79 6.38 12.96
N HIS A 190 -0.47 6.26 12.75
CA HIS A 190 0.08 5.48 11.63
C HIS A 190 -0.14 3.97 11.83
N GLY A 191 -0.17 3.48 13.08
CA GLY A 191 -0.60 2.12 13.42
C GLY A 191 -2.13 1.91 13.35
N GLY A 192 -2.89 2.94 12.99
CA GLY A 192 -4.35 2.91 12.90
C GLY A 192 -5.08 3.17 14.23
N SER A 193 -4.35 3.43 15.32
CA SER A 193 -4.94 3.81 16.60
C SER A 193 -5.42 5.26 16.57
N ARG A 194 -6.67 5.52 16.93
CA ARG A 194 -7.27 6.87 16.87
C ARG A 194 -7.39 7.55 18.21
N ASP A 195 -7.45 6.76 19.27
CA ASP A 195 -7.71 7.18 20.64
C ASP A 195 -6.52 6.87 21.58
N GLY A 196 -5.39 6.43 21.01
CA GLY A 196 -4.24 6.00 21.77
C GLY A 196 -4.36 4.59 22.34
N SER A 197 -5.40 3.83 21.94
CA SER A 197 -5.52 2.44 22.36
C SER A 197 -4.37 1.60 21.82
N GLN A 198 -3.86 0.72 22.68
CA GLN A 198 -2.85 -0.28 22.36
C GLN A 198 -3.25 -1.57 23.07
N THR A 199 -3.99 -2.42 22.36
CA THR A 199 -4.60 -3.65 22.90
C THR A 199 -4.13 -4.91 22.20
N TRP A 200 -3.23 -4.78 21.21
CA TRP A 200 -2.66 -5.94 20.54
C TRP A 200 -1.92 -6.84 21.54
N GLY A 201 -2.23 -8.13 21.51
CA GLY A 201 -1.58 -9.14 22.33
C GLY A 201 -1.96 -10.55 21.88
N ASP A 202 -1.86 -11.53 22.78
CA ASP A 202 -2.07 -12.95 22.46
C ASP A 202 -3.42 -13.24 21.76
N SER A 203 -4.48 -12.52 22.12
CA SER A 203 -5.80 -12.62 21.47
C SER A 203 -5.83 -12.21 20.00
N ASN A 204 -4.89 -11.36 19.56
CA ASN A 204 -4.83 -10.81 18.20
C ASN A 204 -3.83 -11.57 17.31
N ILE A 205 -2.98 -12.44 17.88
CA ILE A 205 -1.92 -13.14 17.14
C ILE A 205 -2.49 -13.93 15.97
N VAL A 206 -3.55 -14.71 16.18
CA VAL A 206 -4.14 -15.56 15.13
C VAL A 206 -4.61 -14.73 13.93
N GLU A 207 -5.34 -13.64 14.17
CA GLU A 207 -5.84 -12.77 13.11
C GLU A 207 -4.68 -12.06 12.39
N THR A 208 -3.69 -11.59 13.14
CA THR A 208 -2.50 -10.92 12.57
C THR A 208 -1.70 -11.89 11.68
N VAL A 209 -1.51 -13.14 12.11
CA VAL A 209 -0.84 -14.19 11.30
C VAL A 209 -1.64 -14.52 10.04
N GLN A 210 -2.98 -14.52 10.09
CA GLN A 210 -3.81 -14.74 8.91
C GLN A 210 -3.61 -13.64 7.85
N VAL A 211 -3.37 -12.40 8.26
CA VAL A 211 -3.02 -11.31 7.33
C VAL A 211 -1.67 -11.58 6.66
N ILE A 212 -0.65 -12.00 7.43
CA ILE A 212 0.66 -12.37 6.89
C ILE A 212 0.57 -13.57 5.94
N ASP A 213 -0.12 -14.65 6.31
CA ASP A 213 -0.32 -15.82 5.43
C ASP A 213 -0.99 -15.41 4.11
N PHE A 214 -2.01 -14.55 4.17
CA PHE A 214 -2.69 -14.03 2.99
C PHE A 214 -1.75 -13.21 2.08
N LEU A 215 -0.98 -12.28 2.65
CA LEU A 215 -0.06 -11.44 1.88
C LEU A 215 1.08 -12.28 1.27
N ALA A 216 1.70 -13.15 2.07
CA ALA A 216 2.74 -14.05 1.62
C ALA A 216 2.24 -14.96 0.49
N ALA A 217 1.06 -15.59 0.64
CA ALA A 217 0.46 -16.42 -0.39
C ALA A 217 0.20 -15.66 -1.70
N ARG A 218 -0.34 -14.43 -1.58
CA ARG A 218 -0.70 -13.59 -2.74
C ARG A 218 0.51 -13.24 -3.59
N TYR A 219 1.63 -12.88 -2.96
CA TYR A 219 2.80 -12.37 -3.67
C TYR A 219 3.95 -13.38 -3.81
N ALA A 220 3.83 -14.60 -3.28
CA ALA A 220 4.88 -15.62 -3.32
C ALA A 220 5.43 -15.94 -4.72
N ARG A 221 4.63 -15.78 -5.76
CA ARG A 221 5.03 -16.03 -7.16
C ARG A 221 5.54 -14.78 -7.89
N ARG A 222 5.55 -13.61 -7.24
CA ARG A 222 6.06 -12.37 -7.80
C ARG A 222 7.57 -12.36 -7.64
N SER A 223 8.31 -12.24 -8.75
CA SER A 223 9.77 -12.15 -8.70
C SER A 223 10.26 -10.91 -7.96
N GLY A 224 9.42 -9.88 -7.86
CA GLY A 224 9.72 -8.67 -7.09
C GLY A 224 9.59 -8.82 -5.57
N LEU A 225 9.14 -9.95 -5.02
CA LEU A 225 9.00 -10.10 -3.56
C LEU A 225 10.37 -10.28 -2.89
N LEU A 226 10.87 -9.21 -2.28
CA LEU A 226 12.14 -9.21 -1.55
C LEU A 226 11.94 -9.69 -0.11
N ALA A 227 10.99 -9.09 0.62
CA ALA A 227 10.75 -9.38 2.02
C ALA A 227 9.30 -9.18 2.45
N VAL A 228 8.96 -9.78 3.59
CA VAL A 228 7.73 -9.50 4.33
C VAL A 228 8.11 -9.09 5.74
N GLU A 229 7.73 -7.88 6.12
CA GLU A 229 7.82 -7.39 7.48
C GLU A 229 6.57 -7.72 8.25
N LEU A 230 6.77 -8.38 9.39
CA LEU A 230 5.68 -8.99 10.14
C LEU A 230 4.85 -7.94 10.88
N MET A 231 5.44 -6.85 11.36
CA MET A 231 4.74 -5.82 12.11
C MET A 231 5.60 -4.57 12.24
N ASN A 232 5.00 -3.44 11.88
CA ASN A 232 5.61 -2.14 12.09
C ASN A 232 5.51 -1.68 13.55
N GLU A 233 6.63 -1.23 14.13
CA GLU A 233 6.73 -0.48 15.39
C GLU A 233 5.84 -0.97 16.55
N PRO A 234 5.94 -2.24 17.00
CA PRO A 234 5.29 -2.64 18.24
C PRO A 234 5.81 -1.81 19.42
N PHE A 235 4.96 -1.12 20.17
CA PHE A 235 5.43 -0.28 21.29
C PHE A 235 5.57 -1.09 22.58
N ALA A 236 6.72 -1.00 23.25
CA ALA A 236 7.08 -1.87 24.37
C ALA A 236 6.15 -1.76 25.60
N ASP A 237 5.42 -0.65 25.75
CA ASP A 237 4.49 -0.41 26.87
C ASP A 237 3.28 -1.37 26.85
N GLY A 238 2.62 -1.50 25.71
CA GLY A 238 1.48 -2.42 25.55
C GLY A 238 1.81 -3.80 24.95
N VAL A 239 2.90 -3.92 24.18
CA VAL A 239 3.28 -5.18 23.54
C VAL A 239 4.37 -5.90 24.33
N SER A 240 4.01 -7.00 24.99
CA SER A 240 5.00 -7.84 25.68
C SER A 240 5.95 -8.54 24.69
N LEU A 241 7.22 -8.67 25.09
CA LEU A 241 8.24 -9.34 24.26
C LEU A 241 7.88 -10.82 23.99
N ASP A 242 7.28 -11.51 24.97
CA ASP A 242 6.89 -12.91 24.83
C ASP A 242 5.74 -13.10 23.82
N SER A 243 4.72 -12.24 23.87
CA SER A 243 3.64 -12.23 22.88
C SER A 243 4.19 -11.92 21.48
N LEU A 244 5.10 -10.95 21.38
CA LEU A 244 5.74 -10.59 20.12
C LEU A 244 6.55 -11.75 19.53
N LYS A 245 7.37 -12.43 20.33
CA LYS A 245 8.14 -13.62 19.90
C LYS A 245 7.22 -14.76 19.46
N ARG A 246 6.11 -15.02 20.17
CA ARG A 246 5.08 -15.99 19.74
C ARG A 246 4.47 -15.62 18.40
N TYR A 247 4.19 -14.34 18.17
CA TYR A 247 3.69 -13.84 16.90
C TYR A 247 4.73 -13.99 15.79
N TYR A 248 5.96 -13.52 15.99
CA TYR A 248 7.03 -13.59 14.98
C TYR A 248 7.37 -15.02 14.57
N GLN A 249 7.36 -15.97 15.49
CA GLN A 249 7.52 -17.40 15.17
C GLN A 249 6.40 -17.89 14.23
N GLN A 250 5.15 -17.53 14.51
CA GLN A 250 4.01 -17.95 13.69
C GLN A 250 3.96 -17.22 12.34
N GLY A 251 4.25 -15.91 12.32
CA GLY A 251 4.37 -15.11 11.11
C GLY A 251 5.50 -15.60 10.20
N TYR A 252 6.67 -15.94 10.76
CA TYR A 252 7.77 -16.56 10.02
C TYR A 252 7.32 -17.86 9.34
N ASN A 253 6.65 -18.75 10.09
CA ASN A 253 6.15 -20.01 9.55
C ASN A 253 5.12 -19.79 8.44
N ALA A 254 4.24 -18.78 8.59
CA ALA A 254 3.27 -18.40 7.57
C ALA A 254 3.95 -17.91 6.28
N VAL A 255 5.01 -17.09 6.37
CA VAL A 255 5.77 -16.69 5.17
C VAL A 255 6.46 -17.90 4.54
N ARG A 256 7.12 -18.75 5.34
CA ARG A 256 7.88 -19.91 4.85
C ARG A 256 7.01 -20.99 4.19
N LYS A 257 5.73 -21.06 4.55
CA LYS A 257 4.74 -21.92 3.87
C LYS A 257 4.59 -21.57 2.38
N HIS A 258 4.77 -20.30 1.99
CA HIS A 258 4.55 -19.83 0.63
C HIS A 258 5.82 -19.42 -0.11
N SER A 259 6.84 -18.93 0.60
CA SER A 259 8.08 -18.45 0.01
C SER A 259 9.33 -18.92 0.77
N PRO A 260 10.18 -19.77 0.16
CA PRO A 260 11.48 -20.14 0.73
C PRO A 260 12.54 -19.03 0.57
N THR A 261 12.30 -18.04 -0.30
CA THR A 261 13.30 -17.04 -0.71
C THR A 261 12.98 -15.61 -0.29
N ALA A 262 11.81 -15.31 0.28
CA ALA A 262 11.56 -13.99 0.85
C ALA A 262 12.31 -13.83 2.18
N TYR A 263 12.89 -12.66 2.43
CA TYR A 263 13.36 -12.32 3.77
C TYR A 263 12.16 -12.09 4.71
N VAL A 264 12.31 -12.40 5.99
CA VAL A 264 11.29 -12.11 7.01
C VAL A 264 11.85 -11.06 7.96
N ILE A 265 11.21 -9.89 7.97
CA ILE A 265 11.64 -8.76 8.79
C ILE A 265 10.83 -8.75 10.09
N MET A 266 11.54 -8.58 11.20
CA MET A 266 11.02 -8.49 12.55
C MET A 266 11.44 -7.16 13.16
N CYS A 267 10.50 -6.22 13.28
CA CYS A 267 10.77 -4.92 13.88
C CYS A 267 11.03 -5.05 15.38
N ASN A 268 12.06 -4.37 15.87
CA ASN A 268 12.28 -4.19 17.30
C ASN A 268 11.14 -3.38 17.91
N ARG A 269 10.88 -3.57 19.20
CA ARG A 269 9.88 -2.74 19.87
C ARG A 269 10.38 -1.32 20.00
N ILE A 270 9.51 -0.35 19.74
CA ILE A 270 9.79 1.05 20.12
C ILE A 270 9.93 1.11 21.64
N ALA A 271 10.98 1.78 22.11
CA ALA A 271 11.42 1.81 23.51
C ALA A 271 11.82 0.45 24.12
N GLY A 272 12.01 -0.60 23.30
CA GLY A 272 12.65 -1.86 23.70
C GLY A 272 14.19 -1.76 23.66
N ASP A 273 14.87 -2.82 24.12
CA ASP A 273 16.32 -2.95 23.94
C ASP A 273 16.62 -3.30 22.47
N SER A 274 17.63 -2.65 21.88
CA SER A 274 18.01 -2.86 20.49
C SER A 274 18.40 -4.30 20.17
N ASN A 275 18.84 -5.10 21.15
CA ASN A 275 19.27 -6.49 20.94
C ASN A 275 18.24 -7.56 21.37
N GLU A 276 17.05 -7.19 21.86
CA GLU A 276 16.13 -8.12 22.54
C GLU A 276 15.58 -9.27 21.67
N LEU A 277 15.68 -9.10 20.34
CA LEU A 277 15.26 -10.07 19.33
C LEU A 277 16.41 -10.83 18.67
N VAL A 278 17.69 -10.47 18.89
CA VAL A 278 18.83 -11.06 18.16
C VAL A 278 18.90 -12.57 18.37
N ASP A 279 18.91 -13.02 19.63
CA ASP A 279 19.01 -14.45 19.96
C ASP A 279 17.76 -15.22 19.51
N PHE A 280 16.60 -14.57 19.53
CA PHE A 280 15.35 -15.16 19.05
C PHE A 280 15.37 -15.32 17.52
N ALA A 281 15.86 -14.31 16.78
CA ALA A 281 15.82 -14.28 15.33
C ALA A 281 16.93 -15.11 14.66
N SER A 282 18.04 -15.36 15.36
CA SER A 282 19.24 -16.05 14.84
C SER A 282 19.01 -17.49 14.34
N PRO A 283 18.19 -18.33 14.97
CA PRO A 283 17.94 -19.70 14.50
C PRO A 283 17.13 -19.76 13.18
N PHE A 284 16.48 -18.67 12.79
CA PHE A 284 15.66 -18.62 11.60
C PHE A 284 16.48 -18.24 10.37
N SER A 285 16.24 -18.93 9.25
CA SER A 285 16.89 -18.57 7.99
C SER A 285 16.29 -17.32 7.38
N ARG A 286 17.16 -16.47 6.80
CA ARG A 286 16.81 -15.24 6.05
C ARG A 286 15.91 -14.29 6.85
N THR A 287 16.26 -14.08 8.12
CA THR A 287 15.63 -13.07 8.98
C THR A 287 16.39 -11.76 8.94
N VAL A 288 15.66 -10.70 9.24
CA VAL A 288 16.13 -9.34 9.32
C VAL A 288 15.53 -8.69 10.56
N LEU A 289 16.33 -7.98 11.34
CA LEU A 289 15.85 -7.10 12.40
C LEU A 289 15.75 -5.68 11.87
N ASP A 290 14.61 -5.03 12.15
CA ASP A 290 14.37 -3.63 11.79
C ASP A 290 14.46 -2.71 13.01
N GLY A 291 15.03 -1.53 12.82
CA GLY A 291 15.10 -0.44 13.80
C GLY A 291 14.91 0.93 13.15
N HIS A 292 14.18 1.81 13.84
CA HIS A 292 13.70 3.10 13.32
C HIS A 292 14.32 4.29 14.07
N PRO A 293 15.60 4.65 13.82
CA PRO A 293 16.29 5.70 14.53
C PRO A 293 15.82 7.10 14.09
N TYR A 294 14.88 7.66 14.85
CA TYR A 294 14.40 9.04 14.68
C TYR A 294 15.05 10.03 15.65
N LEU A 295 15.85 10.96 15.14
CA LEU A 295 16.42 12.04 15.97
C LEU A 295 15.36 13.00 16.51
N VAL A 296 14.31 13.27 15.72
CA VAL A 296 13.24 14.20 16.08
C VAL A 296 12.40 13.69 17.25
N PHE A 297 12.33 12.39 17.51
CA PHE A 297 11.53 11.83 18.60
C PHE A 297 12.36 11.52 19.86
N GLU A 298 13.68 11.60 19.80
CA GLU A 298 14.56 11.33 20.94
C GLU A 298 14.53 12.47 21.98
N PRO A 299 14.02 12.25 23.20
CA PRO A 299 13.93 13.28 24.23
C PRO A 299 15.30 13.81 24.68
N LYS A 300 16.36 12.97 24.64
CA LYS A 300 17.73 13.40 24.99
C LYS A 300 18.24 14.50 24.05
N LEU A 301 17.65 14.66 22.87
CA LEU A 301 18.05 15.63 21.87
C LEU A 301 17.25 16.95 21.93
N ASP A 302 16.26 17.11 22.83
CA ASP A 302 15.39 18.30 22.91
C ASP A 302 16.13 19.64 23.03
N LYS A 303 17.28 19.64 23.69
CA LYS A 303 18.11 20.83 23.95
C LYS A 303 19.50 20.70 23.34
N SER A 304 19.65 19.80 22.39
CA SER A 304 20.93 19.50 21.77
C SER A 304 21.28 20.47 20.64
N ASN A 305 22.57 20.67 20.41
CA ASN A 305 23.08 21.39 19.24
C ASN A 305 23.37 20.43 18.06
N VAL A 306 23.73 21.00 16.91
CA VAL A 306 24.11 20.27 15.69
C VAL A 306 25.11 19.13 15.96
N GLN A 307 26.19 19.42 16.69
CA GLN A 307 27.25 18.43 16.93
C GLN A 307 26.79 17.32 17.89
N GLN A 308 25.96 17.64 18.88
CA GLN A 308 25.42 16.65 19.82
C GLN A 308 24.49 15.65 19.12
N ASN A 309 23.70 16.09 18.14
CA ASN A 309 22.91 15.18 17.30
C ASN A 309 23.80 14.27 16.44
N ILE A 310 24.85 14.84 15.81
CA ILE A 310 25.82 14.07 15.01
C ILE A 310 26.56 13.05 15.89
N ASP A 311 26.93 13.43 17.11
CA ASP A 311 27.57 12.56 18.08
C ASP A 311 26.64 11.43 18.51
N PHE A 312 25.36 11.72 18.73
CA PHE A 312 24.34 10.72 19.07
C PHE A 312 24.23 9.66 17.96
N VAL A 313 24.20 10.08 16.70
CA VAL A 313 24.22 9.18 15.54
C VAL A 313 25.47 8.30 15.54
N ASN A 314 26.66 8.91 15.67
CA ASN A 314 27.94 8.20 15.56
C ASN A 314 28.27 7.31 16.75
N LYS A 315 27.60 7.49 17.90
CA LYS A 315 27.88 6.76 19.14
C LYS A 315 26.73 5.83 19.50
N GLU A 316 25.56 6.39 19.80
CA GLU A 316 24.42 5.65 20.33
C GLU A 316 23.79 4.81 19.22
N ILE A 317 23.34 5.44 18.13
CA ILE A 317 22.68 4.70 17.03
C ILE A 317 23.67 3.72 16.35
N ALA A 318 24.92 4.13 16.17
CA ALA A 318 25.96 3.23 15.67
C ALA A 318 26.22 2.05 16.63
N GLY A 319 26.15 2.28 17.94
CA GLY A 319 26.27 1.26 18.98
C GLY A 319 25.11 0.27 18.93
N ASP A 320 23.87 0.76 18.88
CA ASP A 320 22.66 -0.06 18.76
C ASP A 320 22.68 -0.93 17.50
N LEU A 321 23.03 -0.34 16.34
CA LEU A 321 23.15 -1.09 15.10
C LEU A 321 24.25 -2.17 15.16
N SER A 322 25.36 -1.87 15.85
CA SER A 322 26.44 -2.84 16.07
C SER A 322 26.02 -3.97 17.02
N ALA A 323 25.22 -3.66 18.05
CA ALA A 323 24.72 -4.66 19.00
C ALA A 323 23.76 -5.67 18.34
N MET A 324 22.99 -5.21 17.35
CA MET A 324 22.12 -6.07 16.53
C MET A 324 22.89 -6.94 15.52
N THR A 325 24.00 -6.43 14.98
CA THR A 325 24.72 -7.08 13.88
C THR A 325 25.72 -8.13 14.40
N ARG A 326 25.41 -9.42 14.23
CA ARG A 326 26.29 -10.54 14.61
C ARG A 326 26.67 -11.39 13.38
N PRO A 327 27.89 -11.99 13.32
CA PRO A 327 28.36 -12.73 12.13
C PRO A 327 27.43 -13.84 11.64
N ASP A 328 26.76 -14.54 12.56
CA ASP A 328 25.80 -15.62 12.26
C ASP A 328 24.37 -15.25 12.69
N GLY A 329 24.10 -13.96 12.89
CA GLY A 329 22.82 -13.43 13.32
C GLY A 329 21.88 -13.09 12.16
N PRO A 330 20.67 -12.59 12.48
CA PRO A 330 19.80 -11.97 11.48
C PRO A 330 20.50 -10.79 10.80
N LEU A 331 20.10 -10.47 9.57
CA LEU A 331 20.54 -9.22 8.95
C LEU A 331 19.93 -8.02 9.69
N THR A 332 20.47 -6.83 9.47
CA THR A 332 20.04 -5.60 10.12
C THR A 332 19.55 -4.59 9.10
N PHE A 333 18.40 -3.98 9.36
CA PHE A 333 17.74 -3.01 8.51
C PHE A 333 17.48 -1.73 9.32
N VAL A 334 17.73 -0.58 8.70
CA VAL A 334 17.28 0.71 9.20
C VAL A 334 16.07 1.11 8.38
N GLY A 335 14.90 0.57 8.72
CA GLY A 335 13.69 0.62 7.90
C GLY A 335 13.03 1.99 7.83
N GLU A 336 13.25 2.82 8.85
CA GLU A 336 12.77 4.19 8.84
C GLU A 336 13.79 5.16 9.43
N TRP A 337 14.03 6.26 8.72
CA TRP A 337 14.73 7.44 9.22
C TRP A 337 14.40 8.68 8.37
N VAL A 338 14.61 9.86 8.96
CA VAL A 338 14.51 11.17 8.28
C VAL A 338 15.71 12.05 8.58
N ALA A 339 15.91 13.10 7.79
CA ALA A 339 16.88 14.15 8.10
C ALA A 339 16.31 15.24 9.02
N GLU A 340 15.05 15.10 9.46
CA GLU A 340 14.42 16.02 10.39
C GLU A 340 14.91 15.81 11.83
N TRP A 341 15.06 16.92 12.55
CA TRP A 341 15.62 16.98 13.91
C TRP A 341 15.22 18.30 14.59
N LYS A 342 15.43 18.39 15.91
CA LYS A 342 14.88 19.50 16.73
C LYS A 342 15.70 20.80 16.71
N VAL A 343 16.86 20.85 16.05
CA VAL A 343 17.75 22.02 16.06
C VAL A 343 17.14 23.18 15.26
N LYS A 344 16.75 24.26 15.95
CA LYS A 344 16.17 25.46 15.33
C LYS A 344 17.24 26.32 14.66
N GLY A 345 16.93 26.88 13.50
CA GLY A 345 17.81 27.80 12.78
C GLY A 345 19.06 27.17 12.17
N ALA A 346 19.11 25.83 12.08
CA ALA A 346 20.20 25.10 11.44
C ALA A 346 20.33 25.50 9.96
N SER A 347 21.58 25.65 9.50
CA SER A 347 21.89 25.93 8.11
C SER A 347 21.65 24.70 7.22
N LYS A 348 21.60 24.88 5.90
CA LYS A 348 21.58 23.76 4.95
C LYS A 348 22.79 22.84 5.16
N GLU A 349 23.95 23.42 5.42
CA GLU A 349 25.20 22.72 5.69
C GLU A 349 25.10 21.87 6.96
N ASP A 350 24.40 22.34 8.00
CA ASP A 350 24.18 21.55 9.22
C ASP A 350 23.27 20.33 8.97
N PHE A 351 22.19 20.50 8.21
CA PHE A 351 21.35 19.38 7.79
C PHE A 351 22.14 18.37 6.94
N GLN A 352 22.96 18.85 5.99
CA GLN A 352 23.83 17.98 5.19
C GLN A 352 24.81 17.20 6.08
N ARG A 353 25.46 17.87 7.05
CA ARG A 353 26.40 17.22 7.98
C ARG A 353 25.73 16.11 8.78
N CYS A 354 24.53 16.36 9.31
CA CYS A 354 23.80 15.35 10.07
C CYS A 354 23.26 14.21 9.21
N ALA A 355 22.64 14.51 8.07
CA ALA A 355 22.16 13.49 7.17
C ALA A 355 23.30 12.61 6.63
N ASN A 356 24.48 13.18 6.37
CA ASN A 356 25.67 12.42 5.99
C ASN A 356 26.16 11.51 7.13
N ALA A 357 26.13 11.96 8.39
CA ALA A 357 26.46 11.12 9.53
C ALA A 357 25.47 9.95 9.67
N GLN A 358 24.16 10.23 9.54
CA GLN A 358 23.10 9.22 9.53
C GLN A 358 23.35 8.18 8.44
N MET A 359 23.50 8.60 7.17
CA MET A 359 23.77 7.68 6.07
C MET A 359 25.08 6.89 6.26
N ALA A 360 26.14 7.49 6.82
CA ALA A 360 27.39 6.79 7.07
C ALA A 360 27.25 5.66 8.09
N VAL A 361 26.36 5.82 9.08
CA VAL A 361 26.02 4.77 10.05
C VAL A 361 25.06 3.76 9.43
N TYR A 362 23.97 4.21 8.81
CA TYR A 362 22.89 3.34 8.33
C TYR A 362 23.32 2.46 7.15
N ARG A 363 24.32 2.87 6.37
CA ARG A 363 24.95 2.01 5.34
C ARG A 363 25.68 0.79 5.90
N LYS A 364 25.93 0.74 7.21
CA LYS A 364 26.51 -0.45 7.86
C LYS A 364 25.46 -1.52 8.17
N ALA A 365 24.17 -1.18 8.07
CA ALA A 365 23.09 -2.14 8.20
C ALA A 365 23.19 -3.17 7.06
N THR A 366 23.15 -4.45 7.40
CA THR A 366 23.52 -5.54 6.48
C THR A 366 22.43 -5.90 5.48
N PHE A 367 21.19 -5.49 5.72
CA PHE A 367 20.07 -5.56 4.79
C PHE A 367 19.83 -4.25 4.03
N GLY A 368 20.29 -3.13 4.59
CA GLY A 368 20.19 -1.79 4.00
C GLY A 368 19.43 -0.80 4.89
N TRP A 369 18.88 0.23 4.26
CA TRP A 369 18.10 1.28 4.94
C TRP A 369 16.99 1.82 4.03
N ALA A 370 15.95 2.40 4.61
CA ALA A 370 14.87 3.07 3.89
C ALA A 370 14.53 4.44 4.51
N TYR A 371 14.39 5.45 3.66
CA TYR A 371 14.06 6.81 4.07
C TYR A 371 12.54 6.95 4.21
N TRP A 372 12.08 7.50 5.33
CA TRP A 372 10.66 7.76 5.55
C TRP A 372 10.32 9.23 5.22
N SER A 373 9.76 9.57 4.08
CA SER A 373 9.22 8.75 2.99
C SER A 373 9.75 9.25 1.65
N TYR A 374 9.39 8.58 0.55
CA TYR A 374 9.77 9.03 -0.80
C TYR A 374 9.23 10.44 -1.09
N LYS A 375 7.98 10.72 -0.72
CA LYS A 375 7.28 12.00 -0.90
C LYS A 375 6.50 12.36 0.35
N HIS A 376 6.59 13.62 0.76
CA HIS A 376 5.87 14.14 1.93
C HIS A 376 5.64 15.66 1.78
N VAL A 377 4.62 16.18 2.46
CA VAL A 377 4.29 17.63 2.45
C VAL A 377 5.31 18.46 3.20
N SER A 378 5.90 17.90 4.26
CA SER A 378 7.04 18.47 4.99
C SER A 378 8.35 18.11 4.29
N ASN A 379 9.16 19.12 3.98
CA ASN A 379 10.34 19.01 3.13
C ASN A 379 11.36 17.95 3.59
N HIS A 380 11.77 17.94 4.86
CA HIS A 380 12.78 16.99 5.36
C HIS A 380 12.25 15.58 5.64
N TRP A 381 10.96 15.33 5.40
CA TRP A 381 10.34 14.01 5.39
C TRP A 381 10.16 13.49 3.95
N SER A 382 10.56 14.27 2.94
CA SER A 382 10.44 13.93 1.53
C SER A 382 11.83 13.64 0.95
N MET A 383 12.17 12.37 0.75
CA MET A 383 13.45 11.97 0.17
C MET A 383 13.66 12.61 -1.21
N GLU A 384 12.61 12.68 -2.04
CA GLU A 384 12.64 13.35 -3.33
C GLU A 384 13.05 14.82 -3.20
N TRP A 385 12.43 15.55 -2.26
CA TRP A 385 12.77 16.95 -2.02
C TRP A 385 14.20 17.11 -1.53
N MET A 386 14.62 16.25 -0.59
CA MET A 386 15.96 16.28 -0.01
C MET A 386 17.06 16.04 -1.05
N ILE A 387 16.84 15.14 -2.00
CA ILE A 387 17.75 14.89 -3.13
C ILE A 387 17.74 16.08 -4.10
N ASN A 388 16.55 16.52 -4.53
CA ASN A 388 16.42 17.58 -5.53
C ASN A 388 16.95 18.94 -5.05
N ASN A 389 16.93 19.19 -3.74
CA ASN A 389 17.46 20.40 -3.14
C ASN A 389 18.90 20.23 -2.61
N GLY A 390 19.53 19.08 -2.83
CA GLY A 390 20.93 18.83 -2.49
C GLY A 390 21.21 18.79 -0.99
N TYR A 391 20.26 18.35 -0.17
CA TYR A 391 20.48 18.08 1.25
C TYR A 391 21.05 16.68 1.50
N ILE A 392 20.71 15.71 0.65
CA ILE A 392 21.31 14.37 0.63
C ILE A 392 21.72 13.97 -0.79
N SER A 393 22.65 13.02 -0.90
CA SER A 393 23.06 12.43 -2.17
C SER A 393 23.22 10.92 -2.05
N LEU A 394 22.63 10.21 -3.01
CA LEU A 394 22.76 8.75 -3.13
C LEU A 394 23.97 8.34 -4.00
N LYS A 395 24.66 9.28 -4.66
CA LYS A 395 25.72 8.99 -5.65
C LYS A 395 27.06 8.58 -5.05
N ASN A 396 27.26 8.83 -3.75
CA ASN A 396 28.43 8.36 -3.01
C ASN A 396 28.12 7.06 -2.25
N ALA A 397 27.25 6.22 -2.80
CA ALA A 397 26.83 4.94 -2.22
C ALA A 397 27.76 3.82 -2.67
#